data_AF-I3S6Z2-F1
#
_entry.id   AF-I3S6Z2-F1
#
_cell.length_a   1.000
_cell.length_b   1.000
_cell.length_c   1.000
_cell.angle_alpha   90.00
_cell.angle_beta   90.00
_cell.angle_gamma   90.00
#
_symmetry.space_group_name_H-M   'P 1'
#
loop_
_entity.id
_entity.type
_entity.pdbx_description
1 polymer ?
#
loop_
_entity_poly.entity_id
_entity_poly.type
_entity_poly.pdbx_seq_one_letter_code
_entity_poly.pdbx_strand_id
1 'polypeptide(L)'
;MPGAPYNMQSANCCKGGVLTSMTQDVTKYGATFLMNYQKSSISFPDGGNFSMPEKFTLGIPGYSCAMPVQVPPTRFTNDGRRWQQVLETWNVTCIYSQFLASPAPKCCVSLSAFYNTTIVPCRTCSCNCQGLPGANCANSDGSSLLELRQRAQGTKSPAPVVQCTNHMCPIRVHWHVKQSYKEYWRVKITITNLNFVRNYSHWNLVVLHPNLRNITQVFSFNYESLPSYGNLNDTGMFWGLQYYNDMLLAHGDNGNVQTELLLHKDQGDFTFRGGWAFPRKISFDGDACVMPLPDEYPRLPNTASIAATRPFIVFISVLLLLVILF
;
A
#
# COMPACT_ATOMS: atom_id res chain seq x y z
N MET A 1 -8.06 15.36 17.13
CA MET A 1 -7.78 16.33 18.21
C MET A 1 -7.25 15.58 19.42
N PRO A 2 -5.93 15.41 19.56
CA PRO A 2 -5.36 15.04 20.86
C PRO A 2 -5.57 16.22 21.82
N GLY A 3 -6.26 16.02 22.96
CA GLY A 3 -6.48 17.06 23.98
C GLY A 3 -7.93 17.47 24.26
N ALA A 4 -8.95 16.76 23.76
CA ALA A 4 -10.33 17.02 24.19
C ALA A 4 -10.49 16.69 25.69
N PRO A 5 -11.11 17.57 26.51
CA PRO A 5 -11.37 17.32 27.94
C PRO A 5 -12.09 15.99 28.15
N TYR A 6 -11.70 15.22 29.18
CA TYR A 6 -12.25 13.88 29.43
C TYR A 6 -13.79 13.84 29.49
N ASN A 7 -14.40 14.90 30.03
CA ASN A 7 -15.85 15.08 30.13
C ASN A 7 -16.55 15.48 28.82
N MET A 8 -15.80 15.73 27.73
CA MET A 8 -16.31 16.10 26.41
C MET A 8 -15.88 15.11 25.31
N GLN A 9 -15.27 13.98 25.69
CA GLN A 9 -14.86 12.95 24.74
C GLN A 9 -16.06 12.08 24.34
N SER A 10 -16.24 11.88 23.04
CA SER A 10 -17.18 10.88 22.52
C SER A 10 -16.62 9.45 22.73
N ALA A 11 -17.47 8.44 22.76
CA ALA A 11 -17.04 7.04 22.83
C ALA A 11 -16.15 6.71 21.62
N ASN A 12 -15.01 6.05 21.87
CA ASN A 12 -13.95 5.82 20.86
C ASN A 12 -13.38 7.11 20.22
N CYS A 13 -13.42 8.25 20.90
CA CYS A 13 -12.82 9.46 20.35
C CYS A 13 -11.29 9.37 20.24
N CYS A 14 -10.83 10.08 19.22
CA CYS A 14 -9.56 10.77 19.17
C CYS A 14 -8.33 9.84 19.12
N LYS A 15 -8.23 9.04 18.05
CA LYS A 15 -7.06 8.18 17.75
C LYS A 15 -5.84 8.95 17.22
N GLY A 16 -5.57 10.15 17.74
CA GLY A 16 -4.40 10.95 17.34
C GLY A 16 -4.34 11.37 15.87
N GLY A 17 -5.40 11.16 15.08
CA GLY A 17 -5.43 11.45 13.65
C GLY A 17 -4.94 10.31 12.75
N VAL A 18 -4.64 9.13 13.31
CA VAL A 18 -4.26 7.94 12.55
C VAL A 18 -5.21 6.81 12.90
N LEU A 19 -5.84 6.23 11.88
CA LEU A 19 -6.68 5.04 12.00
C LEU A 19 -5.93 3.87 11.38
N THR A 20 -5.96 2.74 12.06
CA THR A 20 -5.43 1.47 11.53
C THR A 20 -6.52 0.76 10.74
N SER A 21 -6.16 -0.26 9.97
CA SER A 21 -7.17 -1.21 9.49
C SER A 21 -7.77 -2.01 10.66
N MET A 22 -8.97 -2.57 10.46
CA MET A 22 -9.59 -3.51 11.40
C MET A 22 -8.68 -4.72 11.68
N THR A 23 -7.97 -5.18 10.65
CA THR A 23 -7.01 -6.29 10.68
C THR A 23 -5.79 -5.99 11.57
N GLN A 24 -5.23 -4.78 11.46
CA GLN A 24 -4.05 -4.38 12.23
C GLN A 24 -4.36 -4.15 13.72
N ASP A 25 -5.46 -3.45 14.04
CA ASP A 25 -5.85 -3.14 15.41
C ASP A 25 -7.36 -2.82 15.47
N VAL A 26 -8.14 -3.77 15.99
CA VAL A 26 -9.61 -3.65 16.19
C VAL A 26 -10.01 -2.54 17.16
N THR A 27 -9.08 -1.98 17.94
CA THR A 27 -9.37 -0.90 18.87
C THR A 27 -9.15 0.49 18.26
N LYS A 28 -8.48 0.59 17.10
CA LYS A 28 -8.06 1.85 16.47
C LYS A 28 -8.58 2.06 15.05
N TYR A 29 -9.43 1.18 14.53
CA TYR A 29 -10.00 1.31 13.18
C TYR A 29 -11.02 2.45 13.02
N GLY A 30 -11.63 2.88 14.13
CA GLY A 30 -12.68 3.89 14.14
C GLY A 30 -12.40 5.00 15.12
N ALA A 31 -12.84 6.21 14.78
CA ALA A 31 -12.89 7.34 15.67
C ALA A 31 -14.24 8.05 15.53
N THR A 32 -14.85 8.38 16.67
CA THR A 32 -16.09 9.16 16.73
C THR A 32 -15.78 10.56 17.23
N PHE A 33 -16.40 11.57 16.63
CA PHE A 33 -16.34 12.94 17.10
C PHE A 33 -17.71 13.59 16.98
N LEU A 34 -17.98 14.55 17.86
CA LEU A 34 -19.21 15.33 17.83
C LEU A 34 -18.85 16.76 17.42
N MET A 35 -19.54 17.28 16.40
CA MET A 35 -19.37 18.65 15.92
C MET A 35 -20.64 19.43 16.18
N ASN A 36 -20.52 20.48 17.00
CA ASN A 36 -21.57 21.48 17.16
C ASN A 36 -21.28 22.64 16.23
N TYR A 37 -22.23 22.98 15.36
CA TYR A 37 -22.18 24.19 14.56
C TYR A 37 -23.35 25.09 14.94
N GLN A 38 -23.11 26.39 15.02
CA GLN A 38 -24.17 27.39 15.16
C GLN A 38 -24.29 28.12 13.83
N LYS A 39 -25.47 28.05 13.20
CA LYS A 39 -25.78 28.89 12.05
C LYS A 39 -26.09 30.29 12.58
N SER A 40 -25.45 31.31 12.01
CA SER A 40 -25.82 32.71 12.30
C SER A 40 -27.31 32.89 11.99
N SER A 41 -28.07 33.50 12.90
CA SER A 41 -29.51 33.68 12.73
C SER A 41 -29.76 34.66 11.59
N ILE A 42 -29.93 34.13 10.38
CA ILE A 42 -30.54 34.90 9.31
C ILE A 42 -32.03 34.86 9.65
N SER A 43 -32.58 36.02 10.03
CA SER A 43 -34.02 36.20 10.17
C SER A 43 -34.66 35.89 8.81
N PHE A 44 -35.17 34.68 8.65
CA PHE A 44 -35.93 34.31 7.46
C PHE A 44 -37.30 35.01 7.52
N PRO A 45 -37.71 35.75 6.48
CA PRO A 45 -39.04 36.39 6.41
C PRO A 45 -40.18 35.38 6.43
N ASP A 46 -39.90 34.12 6.08
CA ASP A 46 -40.86 33.03 6.02
C ASP A 46 -40.65 32.11 7.23
N GLY A 47 -41.58 32.18 8.18
CA GLY A 47 -41.47 31.59 9.51
C GLY A 47 -40.82 30.21 9.59
N GLY A 48 -39.70 30.14 10.31
CA GLY A 48 -39.28 28.99 11.12
C GLY A 48 -38.98 27.65 10.44
N ASN A 49 -39.04 27.53 9.11
CA ASN A 49 -38.81 26.25 8.45
C ASN A 49 -37.31 25.90 8.44
N PHE A 50 -36.96 24.71 8.96
CA PHE A 50 -35.62 24.18 8.88
C PHE A 50 -35.29 23.91 7.41
N SER A 51 -34.30 24.63 6.87
CA SER A 51 -33.79 24.36 5.53
C SER A 51 -32.72 23.28 5.58
N MET A 52 -32.94 22.22 4.80
CA MET A 52 -31.96 21.15 4.64
C MET A 52 -30.66 21.72 4.04
N PRO A 53 -29.48 21.50 4.66
CA PRO A 53 -28.22 21.97 4.11
C PRO A 53 -27.91 21.28 2.78
N GLU A 54 -27.29 21.99 1.85
CA GLU A 54 -26.86 21.42 0.57
C GLU A 54 -25.33 21.36 0.48
N LYS A 55 -24.81 20.61 -0.50
CA LYS A 55 -23.37 20.55 -0.84
C LYS A 55 -22.47 20.05 0.30
N PHE A 56 -22.84 18.93 0.91
CA PHE A 56 -22.00 18.26 1.90
C PHE A 56 -20.66 17.80 1.30
N THR A 57 -19.57 18.11 1.99
CA THR A 57 -18.22 17.65 1.68
C THR A 57 -17.47 17.36 2.97
N LEU A 58 -16.70 16.28 2.99
CA LEU A 58 -15.81 15.95 4.12
C LEU A 58 -14.50 16.76 4.09
N GLY A 59 -14.26 17.56 3.05
CA GLY A 59 -13.05 18.37 2.91
C GLY A 59 -11.76 17.56 2.76
N ILE A 60 -11.88 16.26 2.48
CA ILE A 60 -10.78 15.33 2.26
C ILE A 60 -10.87 14.72 0.86
N PRO A 61 -9.72 14.49 0.18
CA PRO A 61 -9.72 13.94 -1.17
C PRO A 61 -10.27 12.51 -1.16
N GLY A 62 -10.96 12.14 -2.24
CA GLY A 62 -11.48 10.78 -2.43
C GLY A 62 -12.91 10.56 -2.00
N TYR A 63 -13.49 11.45 -1.20
CA TYR A 63 -14.87 11.30 -0.75
C TYR A 63 -15.81 12.16 -1.56
N SER A 64 -16.89 11.54 -2.04
CA SER A 64 -18.02 12.22 -2.69
C SER A 64 -19.28 11.90 -1.89
N CYS A 65 -20.04 12.94 -1.53
CA CYS A 65 -21.26 12.82 -0.74
C CYS A 65 -22.49 12.95 -1.62
N ALA A 66 -23.47 12.07 -1.41
CA ALA A 66 -24.77 12.15 -2.05
C ALA A 66 -25.60 13.31 -1.48
N MET A 67 -26.69 13.64 -2.16
CA MET A 67 -27.66 14.61 -1.62
C MET A 67 -28.27 14.09 -0.31
N PRO A 68 -28.47 14.95 0.69
CA PRO A 68 -29.09 14.58 1.95
C PRO A 68 -30.53 14.11 1.75
N VAL A 69 -30.93 13.12 2.53
CA VAL A 69 -32.31 12.61 2.55
C VAL A 69 -32.87 12.80 3.95
N GLN A 70 -34.06 13.40 4.06
CA GLN A 70 -34.74 13.51 5.35
C GLN A 70 -35.17 12.14 5.85
N VAL A 71 -34.82 11.85 7.10
CA VAL A 71 -35.14 10.59 7.78
C VAL A 71 -35.93 10.87 9.07
N PRO A 72 -36.61 9.88 9.64
CA PRO A 72 -37.33 10.06 10.90
C PRO A 72 -36.44 10.67 12.00
N PRO A 73 -36.97 11.55 12.87
CA PRO A 73 -36.15 12.26 13.83
C PRO A 73 -35.44 11.34 14.82
N THR A 74 -34.12 11.50 14.91
CA THR A 74 -33.28 10.69 15.80
C THR A 74 -33.46 11.10 17.26
N ARG A 75 -33.28 10.11 18.15
CA ARG A 75 -33.28 10.29 19.61
C ARG A 75 -31.91 9.91 20.16
N PHE A 76 -31.36 10.77 21.00
CA PHE A 76 -30.09 10.52 21.67
C PHE A 76 -30.22 10.80 23.16
N THR A 77 -29.32 10.22 23.96
CA THR A 77 -29.27 10.39 25.41
C THR A 77 -27.82 10.46 25.84
N ASN A 78 -27.49 11.41 26.71
CA ASN A 78 -26.14 11.53 27.27
C ASN A 78 -25.97 10.65 28.52
N ASP A 79 -27.03 10.51 29.33
CA ASP A 79 -26.96 9.86 30.66
C ASP A 79 -27.78 8.55 30.74
N GLY A 80 -28.24 8.02 29.60
CA GLY A 80 -29.17 6.87 29.51
C GLY A 80 -30.59 7.09 30.08
N ARG A 81 -30.82 8.16 30.85
CA ARG A 81 -32.09 8.41 31.57
C ARG A 81 -33.00 9.45 30.91
N ARG A 82 -32.45 10.41 30.17
CA ARG A 82 -33.21 11.48 29.50
C ARG A 82 -32.92 11.46 28.01
N TRP A 83 -33.94 11.16 27.24
CA TRP A 83 -33.88 11.16 25.79
C TRP A 83 -34.23 12.54 25.25
N GLN A 84 -33.35 13.08 24.42
CA GLN A 84 -33.60 14.26 23.62
C GLN A 84 -33.93 13.82 22.19
N GLN A 85 -35.00 14.38 21.64
CA GLN A 85 -35.40 14.14 20.26
C GLN A 85 -34.96 15.33 19.40
N VAL A 86 -34.25 15.05 18.32
CA VAL A 86 -33.92 16.05 17.31
C VAL A 86 -35.20 16.43 16.57
N LEU A 87 -35.36 17.68 16.13
CA LEU A 87 -36.56 18.10 15.37
C LEU A 87 -36.56 17.51 13.97
N GLU A 88 -35.43 17.61 13.27
CA GLU A 88 -35.24 17.04 11.93
C GLU A 88 -33.92 16.29 11.85
N THR A 89 -33.89 15.18 11.12
CA THR A 89 -32.67 14.42 10.88
C THR A 89 -32.51 14.21 9.38
N TRP A 90 -31.29 14.41 8.90
CA TRP A 90 -30.93 14.16 7.50
C TRP A 90 -29.82 13.12 7.45
N ASN A 91 -29.95 12.16 6.55
CA ASN A 91 -28.93 11.16 6.28
C ASN A 91 -28.14 11.57 5.02
N VAL A 92 -26.81 11.61 5.15
CA VAL A 92 -25.89 11.88 4.04
C VAL A 92 -24.94 10.70 3.92
N THR A 93 -24.93 10.07 2.76
CA THR A 93 -23.98 8.98 2.46
C THR A 93 -22.81 9.53 1.68
N CYS A 94 -21.59 9.36 2.20
CA CYS A 94 -20.36 9.70 1.51
C CYS A 94 -19.59 8.43 1.12
N ILE A 95 -19.22 8.31 -0.15
CA ILE A 95 -18.52 7.15 -0.70
C ILE A 95 -17.10 7.56 -1.06
N TYR A 96 -16.15 6.67 -0.73
CA TYR A 96 -14.75 6.79 -1.10
C TYR A 96 -14.48 6.22 -2.50
N SER A 97 -13.75 6.95 -3.32
CA SER A 97 -13.25 6.53 -4.62
C SER A 97 -11.76 6.79 -4.73
N GLN A 98 -10.99 5.75 -5.05
CA GLN A 98 -9.54 5.83 -5.23
C GLN A 98 -9.16 6.84 -6.34
N PHE A 99 -9.95 6.89 -7.41
CA PHE A 99 -9.74 7.82 -8.54
C PHE A 99 -9.88 9.28 -8.13
N LEU A 100 -10.81 9.57 -7.21
CA LEU A 100 -11.00 10.91 -6.65
C LEU A 100 -9.96 11.22 -5.56
N ALA A 101 -9.44 10.20 -4.89
CA ALA A 101 -8.49 10.34 -3.79
C ALA A 101 -7.09 10.66 -4.27
N SER A 102 -6.72 10.08 -5.40
CA SER A 102 -5.40 10.25 -6.00
C SER A 102 -5.53 10.18 -7.52
N PRO A 103 -5.52 11.32 -8.23
CA PRO A 103 -5.57 11.32 -9.69
C PRO A 103 -4.33 10.66 -10.31
N ALA A 104 -3.22 10.67 -9.59
CA ALA A 104 -2.00 9.95 -9.94
C ALA A 104 -1.70 8.85 -8.91
N PRO A 105 -1.16 7.69 -9.31
CA PRO A 105 -0.76 6.65 -8.38
C PRO A 105 0.39 7.13 -7.48
N LYS A 106 0.51 6.57 -6.28
CA LYS A 106 1.54 6.94 -5.30
C LYS A 106 2.66 5.90 -5.15
N CYS A 107 2.53 4.76 -5.81
CA CYS A 107 3.51 3.70 -5.72
C CYS A 107 3.69 2.97 -7.05
N CYS A 108 4.89 2.42 -7.24
CA CYS A 108 5.21 1.57 -8.38
C CYS A 108 5.89 0.28 -7.90
N VAL A 109 5.83 -0.74 -8.75
CA VAL A 109 6.40 -2.05 -8.47
C VAL A 109 7.57 -2.33 -9.40
N SER A 110 8.65 -2.87 -8.84
CA SER A 110 9.77 -3.43 -9.61
C SER A 110 9.94 -4.91 -9.29
N LEU A 111 10.30 -5.71 -10.29
CA LEU A 111 10.32 -7.16 -10.20
C LEU A 111 11.71 -7.71 -10.53
N SER A 112 12.14 -8.74 -9.81
CA SER A 112 13.37 -9.45 -10.11
C SER A 112 13.28 -10.92 -9.69
N ALA A 113 14.15 -11.76 -10.24
CA ALA A 113 14.21 -13.18 -9.90
C ALA A 113 15.64 -13.71 -9.99
N PHE A 114 15.96 -14.72 -9.20
CA PHE A 114 17.29 -15.34 -9.16
C PHE A 114 17.74 -15.95 -10.50
N TYR A 115 16.79 -16.33 -11.37
CA TYR A 115 17.05 -16.93 -12.67
C TYR A 115 17.15 -15.91 -13.81
N ASN A 116 17.06 -14.61 -13.51
CA ASN A 116 17.14 -13.54 -14.50
C ASN A 116 18.07 -12.44 -13.99
N THR A 117 19.06 -12.06 -14.79
CA THR A 117 20.05 -11.03 -14.42
C THR A 117 19.50 -9.62 -14.50
N THR A 118 18.39 -9.41 -15.22
CA THR A 118 17.76 -8.10 -15.39
C THR A 118 16.68 -7.86 -14.34
N ILE A 119 16.69 -6.66 -13.77
CA ILE A 119 15.63 -6.17 -12.88
C ILE A 119 14.64 -5.40 -13.74
N VAL A 120 13.36 -5.77 -13.66
CA VAL A 120 12.28 -5.02 -14.29
C VAL A 120 11.99 -3.80 -13.43
N PRO A 121 12.34 -2.58 -13.91
CA PRO A 121 12.18 -1.38 -13.11
C PRO A 121 10.71 -0.95 -13.07
N CYS A 122 10.41 0.03 -12.21
CA CYS A 122 9.16 0.76 -12.35
C CYS A 122 9.09 1.46 -13.71
N ARG A 123 7.89 1.52 -14.29
CA ARG A 123 7.68 2.16 -15.58
C ARG A 123 7.97 3.66 -15.52
N THR A 124 8.59 4.18 -16.56
CA THR A 124 8.83 5.62 -16.71
C THR A 124 7.51 6.36 -16.58
N CYS A 125 7.52 7.47 -15.84
CA CYS A 125 6.35 8.27 -15.53
C CYS A 125 5.19 7.54 -14.84
N SER A 126 5.45 6.51 -14.02
CA SER A 126 4.37 5.81 -13.30
C SER A 126 3.51 6.75 -12.46
N CYS A 127 4.13 7.64 -11.67
CA CYS A 127 3.39 8.55 -10.78
C CYS A 127 3.39 10.00 -11.28
N ASN A 128 4.48 10.46 -11.90
CA ASN A 128 4.54 11.75 -12.59
C ASN A 128 5.70 11.75 -13.60
N CYS A 129 5.72 12.70 -14.55
CA CYS A 129 6.87 12.90 -15.43
C CYS A 129 7.67 14.14 -15.01
N GLN A 130 8.99 14.08 -15.12
CA GLN A 130 9.84 15.25 -14.99
C GLN A 130 9.43 16.32 -16.02
N GLY A 131 9.36 17.58 -15.59
CA GLY A 131 8.97 18.71 -16.44
C GLY A 131 7.46 19.01 -16.47
N LEU A 132 6.61 18.18 -15.86
CA LEU A 132 5.19 18.49 -15.69
C LEU A 132 4.91 19.28 -14.41
N PRO A 133 3.86 20.13 -14.38
CA PRO A 133 3.48 20.85 -13.17
C PRO A 133 3.14 19.87 -12.03
N GLY A 134 3.75 20.07 -10.86
CA GLY A 134 3.61 19.19 -9.70
C GLY A 134 4.63 18.04 -9.61
N ALA A 135 5.55 17.91 -10.57
CA ALA A 135 6.63 16.93 -10.57
C ALA A 135 7.90 17.46 -9.89
N ASN A 136 7.79 17.91 -8.64
CA ASN A 136 8.93 18.42 -7.88
C ASN A 136 9.75 17.24 -7.34
N CYS A 137 11.01 17.13 -7.78
CA CYS A 137 11.97 16.20 -7.21
C CYS A 137 13.23 16.90 -6.76
N ALA A 138 13.94 16.29 -5.81
CA ALA A 138 15.22 16.75 -5.32
C ALA A 138 16.29 15.67 -5.55
N ASN A 139 17.50 16.11 -5.88
CA ASN A 139 18.69 15.28 -5.82
C ASN A 139 19.23 15.30 -4.38
N SER A 140 19.99 14.27 -4.00
CA SER A 140 20.44 14.00 -2.62
C SER A 140 21.49 14.98 -2.06
N ASP A 141 21.55 16.22 -2.55
CA ASP A 141 22.50 17.23 -2.09
C ASP A 141 22.02 17.82 -0.75
N GLY A 142 22.78 17.55 0.31
CA GLY A 142 22.34 17.64 1.70
C GLY A 142 21.91 19.02 2.21
N SER A 143 22.35 20.13 1.60
CA SER A 143 22.02 21.49 2.05
C SER A 143 20.58 21.90 1.76
N SER A 144 20.03 21.47 0.61
CA SER A 144 18.66 21.79 0.19
C SER A 144 17.58 20.98 0.94
N LEU A 145 17.94 19.78 1.42
CA LEU A 145 17.00 18.85 2.06
C LEU A 145 16.53 19.32 3.44
N LEU A 146 17.38 20.00 4.21
CA LEU A 146 17.04 20.53 5.52
C LEU A 146 16.02 21.68 5.41
N GLU A 147 16.21 22.57 4.44
CA GLU A 147 15.27 23.66 4.14
C GLU A 147 13.92 23.14 3.66
N LEU A 148 13.90 22.09 2.82
CA LEU A 148 12.68 21.43 2.36
C LEU A 148 11.87 20.83 3.51
N ARG A 149 12.54 20.16 4.46
CA ARG A 149 11.89 19.62 5.66
C ARG A 149 11.34 20.72 6.57
N GLN A 150 12.08 21.81 6.77
CA GLN A 150 11.62 22.95 7.57
C GLN A 150 10.42 23.65 6.93
N ARG A 151 10.42 23.87 5.61
CA ARG A 151 9.29 24.46 4.87
C ARG A 151 8.05 23.57 4.92
N ALA A 152 8.23 22.25 4.91
CA ALA A 152 7.15 21.29 5.03
C ALA A 152 6.49 21.24 6.43
N GLN A 153 7.25 21.50 7.50
CA GLN A 153 6.70 21.53 8.87
C GLN A 153 5.69 22.67 9.10
N GLY A 154 5.73 23.73 8.28
CA GLY A 154 4.79 24.85 8.35
C GLY A 154 3.45 24.64 7.63
N THR A 155 3.28 23.57 6.85
CA THR A 155 2.07 23.30 6.05
C THR A 155 1.35 22.03 6.51
N LYS A 156 0.02 22.07 6.66
CA LYS A 156 -0.80 20.94 7.15
C LYS A 156 -0.79 19.70 6.23
N SER A 157 -0.33 19.85 4.98
CA SER A 157 -0.16 18.78 3.99
C SER A 157 0.90 19.23 2.96
N PRO A 158 2.20 19.07 3.23
CA PRO A 158 3.24 19.46 2.29
C PRO A 158 3.18 18.55 1.06
N ALA A 159 3.35 19.15 -0.13
CA ALA A 159 3.46 18.38 -1.37
C ALA A 159 4.64 17.40 -1.26
N PRO A 160 4.50 16.14 -1.71
CA PRO A 160 5.56 15.16 -1.60
C PRO A 160 6.76 15.60 -2.46
N VAL A 161 7.92 15.74 -1.84
CA VAL A 161 9.19 15.97 -2.56
C VAL A 161 9.90 14.62 -2.65
N VAL A 162 10.07 14.12 -3.86
CA VAL A 162 10.60 12.77 -4.12
C VAL A 162 12.03 12.81 -4.66
N GLN A 163 12.76 11.71 -4.54
CA GLN A 163 14.02 11.51 -5.25
C GLN A 163 13.77 11.54 -6.76
N CYS A 164 14.60 12.29 -7.50
CA CYS A 164 14.52 12.34 -8.95
C CYS A 164 14.81 10.94 -9.53
N THR A 165 13.77 10.33 -10.10
CA THR A 165 13.79 9.02 -10.73
C THR A 165 12.93 9.07 -11.99
N ASN A 166 13.10 8.12 -12.91
CA ASN A 166 12.32 8.08 -14.15
C ASN A 166 10.81 7.89 -13.91
N HIS A 167 10.42 7.30 -12.77
CA HIS A 167 9.02 6.98 -12.45
C HIS A 167 8.36 7.98 -11.49
N MET A 168 9.14 8.80 -10.78
CA MET A 168 8.70 9.87 -9.87
C MET A 168 7.70 9.44 -8.78
N CYS A 169 7.78 8.18 -8.34
CA CYS A 169 6.87 7.65 -7.32
C CYS A 169 7.45 7.85 -5.91
N PRO A 170 6.65 8.29 -4.93
CA PRO A 170 7.13 8.41 -3.55
C PRO A 170 7.40 7.06 -2.89
N ILE A 171 6.70 5.98 -3.28
CA ILE A 171 6.94 4.63 -2.77
C ILE A 171 7.32 3.71 -3.93
N ARG A 172 8.32 2.86 -3.69
CA ARG A 172 8.71 1.76 -4.58
C ARG A 172 8.62 0.44 -3.83
N VAL A 173 7.84 -0.50 -4.35
CA VAL A 173 7.77 -1.87 -3.81
C VAL A 173 8.55 -2.78 -4.75
N HIS A 174 9.62 -3.39 -4.24
CA HIS A 174 10.42 -4.36 -4.97
C HIS A 174 10.03 -5.78 -4.56
N TRP A 175 9.66 -6.60 -5.54
CA TRP A 175 9.39 -8.02 -5.36
C TRP A 175 10.50 -8.84 -6.00
N HIS A 176 11.22 -9.59 -5.19
CA HIS A 176 12.36 -10.39 -5.61
C HIS A 176 12.14 -11.87 -5.30
N VAL A 177 12.13 -12.72 -6.33
CA VAL A 177 12.14 -14.18 -6.15
C VAL A 177 13.58 -14.61 -5.86
N LYS A 178 13.91 -14.85 -4.58
CA LYS A 178 15.28 -15.14 -4.11
C LYS A 178 15.76 -16.53 -4.48
N GLN A 179 14.92 -17.55 -4.24
CA GLN A 179 15.33 -18.93 -4.39
C GLN A 179 14.12 -19.84 -4.50
N SER A 180 14.32 -20.98 -5.18
CA SER A 180 13.33 -22.04 -5.25
C SER A 180 13.93 -23.35 -4.75
N TYR A 181 13.38 -23.89 -3.66
CA TYR A 181 13.74 -25.20 -3.09
C TYR A 181 12.81 -26.29 -3.66
N LYS A 182 12.92 -27.53 -3.16
CA LYS A 182 12.06 -28.64 -3.62
C LYS A 182 10.59 -28.40 -3.27
N GLU A 183 10.29 -28.08 -2.02
CA GLU A 183 8.92 -27.92 -1.50
C GLU A 183 8.52 -26.46 -1.30
N TYR A 184 9.49 -25.55 -1.18
CA TYR A 184 9.23 -24.15 -0.86
C TYR A 184 9.89 -23.23 -1.87
N TRP A 185 9.42 -22.00 -1.91
CA TRP A 185 10.13 -20.91 -2.57
C TRP A 185 10.16 -19.68 -1.69
N ARG A 186 11.22 -18.90 -1.85
CA ARG A 186 11.52 -17.74 -1.01
C ARG A 186 11.40 -16.47 -1.83
N VAL A 187 10.60 -15.54 -1.33
CA VAL A 187 10.43 -14.20 -1.88
C VAL A 187 10.96 -13.19 -0.89
N LYS A 188 11.55 -12.11 -1.39
CA LYS A 188 11.86 -10.93 -0.61
C LYS A 188 11.07 -9.75 -1.14
N ILE A 189 10.38 -9.06 -0.24
CA ILE A 189 9.69 -7.80 -0.55
C ILE A 189 10.48 -6.69 0.11
N THR A 190 10.69 -5.59 -0.60
CA THR A 190 11.35 -4.39 -0.09
C THR A 190 10.52 -3.16 -0.44
N ILE A 191 10.04 -2.45 0.58
CA ILE A 191 9.31 -1.20 0.40
C ILE A 191 10.31 -0.07 0.66
N THR A 192 10.53 0.78 -0.34
CA THR A 192 11.44 1.93 -0.26
C THR A 192 10.62 3.21 -0.32
N ASN A 193 10.87 4.09 0.64
CA ASN A 193 10.36 5.45 0.65
C ASN A 193 11.35 6.38 -0.07
N LEU A 194 10.88 6.97 -1.15
CA LEU A 194 11.60 7.93 -1.98
C LEU A 194 11.17 9.37 -1.67
N ASN A 195 10.27 9.59 -0.70
CA ASN A 195 9.81 10.89 -0.27
C ASN A 195 10.70 11.45 0.87
N PHE A 196 11.24 12.65 0.70
CA PHE A 196 12.13 13.29 1.69
C PHE A 196 11.42 13.88 2.91
N VAL A 197 10.12 14.13 2.79
CA VAL A 197 9.32 14.90 3.75
C VAL A 197 8.38 14.00 4.56
N ARG A 198 7.83 12.96 3.92
CA ARG A 198 6.75 12.16 4.50
C ARG A 198 7.23 10.83 5.07
N ASN A 199 6.89 10.60 6.33
CA ASN A 199 6.94 9.29 6.98
C ASN A 199 5.58 8.58 6.87
N TYR A 200 5.58 7.26 6.86
CA TYR A 200 4.37 6.45 6.87
C TYR A 200 4.32 5.61 8.14
N SER A 201 3.46 5.99 9.09
CA SER A 201 3.21 5.23 10.32
C SER A 201 2.09 4.21 10.10
N HIS A 202 2.20 3.05 10.75
CA HIS A 202 1.26 1.94 10.63
C HIS A 202 0.96 1.54 9.18
N TRP A 203 1.97 1.66 8.32
CA TRP A 203 1.85 1.37 6.91
C TRP A 203 1.34 -0.06 6.69
N ASN A 204 0.64 -0.26 5.59
CA ASN A 204 0.18 -1.57 5.17
C ASN A 204 0.46 -1.83 3.70
N LEU A 205 0.69 -3.11 3.39
CA LEU A 205 0.91 -3.61 2.06
C LEU A 205 -0.09 -4.73 1.80
N VAL A 206 -0.92 -4.58 0.80
CA VAL A 206 -1.86 -5.61 0.36
C VAL A 206 -1.38 -6.19 -0.94
N VAL A 207 -1.19 -7.51 -0.98
CA VAL A 207 -0.69 -8.25 -2.13
C VAL A 207 -1.74 -9.27 -2.56
N LEU A 208 -2.08 -9.27 -3.84
CA LEU A 208 -2.90 -10.30 -4.47
C LEU A 208 -1.98 -11.27 -5.20
N HIS A 209 -1.90 -12.51 -4.72
CA HIS A 209 -1.14 -13.58 -5.33
C HIS A 209 -1.76 -14.94 -4.98
N PRO A 210 -2.07 -15.82 -5.96
CA PRO A 210 -2.76 -17.09 -5.72
C PRO A 210 -2.12 -17.96 -4.62
N ASN A 211 -0.78 -18.00 -4.57
CA ASN A 211 -0.06 -18.79 -3.58
C ASN A 211 -0.03 -18.21 -2.14
N LEU A 212 -0.60 -17.03 -1.89
CA LEU A 212 -0.68 -16.49 -0.52
C LEU A 212 -1.62 -17.29 0.38
N ARG A 213 -2.48 -18.14 -0.19
CA ARG A 213 -3.28 -19.12 0.54
C ARG A 213 -2.44 -20.14 1.32
N ASN A 214 -1.22 -20.45 0.85
CA ASN A 214 -0.31 -21.47 1.39
C ASN A 214 0.99 -20.85 1.90
N ILE A 215 0.87 -19.78 2.69
CA ILE A 215 2.02 -19.17 3.34
C ILE A 215 2.49 -20.03 4.49
N THR A 216 3.80 -20.29 4.57
CA THR A 216 4.36 -21.09 5.66
C THR A 216 4.97 -20.20 6.72
N GLN A 217 5.67 -19.14 6.29
CA GLN A 217 6.31 -18.22 7.21
C GLN A 217 6.50 -16.84 6.58
N VAL A 218 6.30 -15.81 7.40
CA VAL A 218 6.61 -14.42 7.09
C VAL A 218 7.65 -13.93 8.08
N PHE A 219 8.73 -13.34 7.56
CA PHE A 219 9.82 -12.81 8.37
C PHE A 219 9.71 -11.29 8.47
N SER A 220 9.95 -10.76 9.66
CA SER A 220 10.08 -9.31 9.93
C SER A 220 8.82 -8.45 9.76
N PHE A 221 7.72 -8.97 9.19
CA PHE A 221 6.40 -8.31 9.09
C PHE A 221 5.33 -9.16 9.76
N ASN A 222 4.23 -8.52 10.15
CA ASN A 222 2.98 -9.21 10.43
C ASN A 222 2.26 -9.56 9.12
N TYR A 223 1.45 -10.62 9.14
CA TYR A 223 0.68 -11.07 8.00
C TYR A 223 -0.70 -11.57 8.44
N GLU A 224 -1.71 -11.23 7.64
CA GLU A 224 -3.05 -11.80 7.74
C GLU A 224 -3.67 -11.94 6.36
N SER A 225 -4.38 -13.04 6.14
CA SER A 225 -5.12 -13.25 4.90
C SER A 225 -6.41 -12.42 4.91
N LEU A 226 -6.71 -11.75 3.80
CA LEU A 226 -7.95 -10.99 3.64
C LEU A 226 -8.92 -11.76 2.73
N PRO A 227 -10.06 -12.25 3.26
CA PRO A 227 -11.12 -12.80 2.43
C PRO A 227 -11.80 -11.63 1.70
N SER A 228 -11.43 -11.43 0.44
CA SER A 228 -11.89 -10.26 -0.33
C SER A 228 -13.30 -10.47 -0.90
N TYR A 229 -13.60 -11.67 -1.41
CA TYR A 229 -14.94 -12.11 -1.84
C TYR A 229 -15.00 -13.65 -1.81
N GLY A 230 -15.88 -14.23 -0.98
CA GLY A 230 -16.02 -15.68 -0.85
C GLY A 230 -14.87 -16.38 -0.11
N ASN A 231 -14.62 -17.65 -0.44
CA ASN A 231 -13.62 -18.51 0.23
C ASN A 231 -12.19 -18.39 -0.36
N LEU A 232 -11.89 -17.33 -1.12
CA LEU A 232 -10.60 -17.18 -1.79
C LEU A 232 -9.64 -16.31 -0.96
N ASN A 233 -8.66 -16.97 -0.35
CA ASN A 233 -7.63 -16.40 0.52
C ASN A 233 -6.37 -15.96 -0.26
N ASP A 234 -6.55 -15.51 -1.50
CA ASP A 234 -5.46 -15.16 -2.42
C ASP A 234 -4.89 -13.75 -2.17
N THR A 235 -5.48 -13.02 -1.21
CA THR A 235 -5.05 -11.68 -0.82
C THR A 235 -4.42 -11.73 0.57
N GLY A 236 -3.20 -11.24 0.68
CA GLY A 236 -2.48 -11.11 1.94
C GLY A 236 -2.25 -9.66 2.30
N MET A 237 -2.51 -9.30 3.55
CA MET A 237 -2.15 -8.02 4.14
C MET A 237 -0.90 -8.17 4.99
N PHE A 238 0.04 -7.26 4.80
CA PHE A 238 1.28 -7.17 5.57
C PHE A 238 1.39 -5.80 6.23
N TRP A 239 1.96 -5.77 7.43
CA TRP A 239 2.24 -4.52 8.13
C TRP A 239 3.45 -4.66 9.06
N GLY A 240 3.97 -3.51 9.50
CA GLY A 240 5.11 -3.47 10.41
C GLY A 240 4.83 -4.07 11.78
N LEU A 241 5.88 -4.63 12.38
CA LEU A 241 5.98 -4.99 13.79
C LEU A 241 6.13 -3.72 14.63
N GLN A 242 5.33 -3.64 15.69
CA GLN A 242 5.34 -2.51 16.62
C GLN A 242 6.75 -2.32 17.22
N TYR A 243 7.20 -1.06 17.29
CA TYR A 243 8.53 -0.67 17.80
C TYR A 243 9.74 -1.16 16.99
N TYR A 244 9.52 -1.78 15.83
CA TYR A 244 10.61 -2.26 14.97
C TYR A 244 10.57 -1.61 13.60
N ASN A 245 9.48 -1.83 12.85
CA ASN A 245 9.30 -1.31 11.50
C ASN A 245 7.85 -0.88 11.24
N ASP A 246 7.12 -0.52 12.30
CA ASP A 246 5.79 0.09 12.26
C ASP A 246 5.78 1.51 11.67
N MET A 247 6.96 2.11 11.46
CA MET A 247 7.13 3.37 10.75
C MET A 247 8.14 3.25 9.61
N LEU A 248 7.69 3.54 8.40
CA LEU A 248 8.54 3.70 7.24
C LEU A 248 9.00 5.17 7.17
N LEU A 249 10.27 5.38 7.51
CA LEU A 249 10.89 6.70 7.53
C LEU A 249 11.00 7.30 6.13
N ALA A 250 11.10 8.63 6.09
CA ALA A 250 11.42 9.39 4.88
C ALA A 250 12.72 8.90 4.24
N HIS A 251 12.90 9.25 2.97
CA HIS A 251 14.08 8.91 2.20
C HIS A 251 15.40 9.23 2.92
N GLY A 252 16.34 8.29 2.83
CA GLY A 252 17.62 8.26 3.54
C GLY A 252 18.04 6.81 3.81
N ASP A 253 19.07 6.63 4.65
CA ASP A 253 19.66 5.31 4.92
C ASP A 253 18.65 4.30 5.49
N ASN A 254 17.73 4.79 6.33
CA ASN A 254 16.68 3.98 6.96
C ASN A 254 15.31 4.09 6.25
N GLY A 255 15.28 4.62 5.03
CA GLY A 255 14.06 4.83 4.24
C GLY A 255 13.52 3.57 3.57
N ASN A 256 13.79 2.38 4.09
CA ASN A 256 13.27 1.13 3.54
C ASN A 256 12.94 0.10 4.62
N VAL A 257 11.96 -0.76 4.32
CA VAL A 257 11.60 -1.93 5.14
C VAL A 257 11.56 -3.17 4.27
N GLN A 258 11.93 -4.31 4.84
CA GLN A 258 12.11 -5.55 4.10
C GLN A 258 11.49 -6.73 4.85
N THR A 259 10.95 -7.67 4.09
CA THR A 259 10.44 -8.95 4.58
C THR A 259 10.88 -10.07 3.66
N GLU A 260 10.94 -11.28 4.21
CA GLU A 260 11.05 -12.49 3.42
C GLU A 260 9.82 -13.36 3.65
N LEU A 261 9.36 -14.00 2.59
CA LEU A 261 8.24 -14.93 2.60
C LEU A 261 8.76 -16.32 2.25
N LEU A 262 8.33 -17.32 3.00
CA LEU A 262 8.43 -18.71 2.62
C LEU A 262 7.04 -19.20 2.23
N LEU A 263 6.94 -19.72 1.02
CA LEU A 263 5.69 -20.12 0.41
C LEU A 263 5.81 -21.58 -0.01
N HIS A 264 4.83 -22.41 0.37
CA HIS A 264 4.80 -23.80 -0.06
C HIS A 264 4.49 -23.89 -1.55
N LYS A 265 5.10 -24.85 -2.24
CA LYS A 265 4.83 -25.14 -3.65
C LYS A 265 3.69 -26.12 -3.74
N ASP A 266 2.54 -25.64 -4.18
CA ASP A 266 1.43 -26.51 -4.48
C ASP A 266 1.68 -27.24 -5.81
N GLN A 267 1.66 -28.57 -5.82
CA GLN A 267 2.06 -29.36 -7.00
C GLN A 267 1.16 -29.13 -8.22
N GLY A 268 -0.10 -28.72 -8.00
CA GLY A 268 -1.04 -28.42 -9.08
C GLY A 268 -0.93 -27.00 -9.65
N ASP A 269 -0.49 -26.04 -8.85
CA ASP A 269 -0.60 -24.61 -9.20
C ASP A 269 0.76 -23.93 -9.39
N PHE A 270 1.82 -24.42 -8.74
CA PHE A 270 3.13 -23.80 -8.82
C PHE A 270 3.73 -23.96 -10.22
N THR A 271 3.98 -22.84 -10.88
CA THR A 271 4.68 -22.81 -12.16
C THR A 271 5.55 -21.57 -12.27
N PHE A 272 6.62 -21.65 -13.07
CA PHE A 272 7.39 -20.47 -13.45
C PHE A 272 6.90 -19.86 -14.77
N ARG A 273 5.93 -20.50 -15.44
CA ARG A 273 5.39 -20.02 -16.71
C ARG A 273 4.49 -18.80 -16.47
N GLY A 274 4.45 -17.90 -17.46
CA GLY A 274 3.53 -16.77 -17.49
C GLY A 274 3.69 -15.79 -16.32
N GLY A 275 4.85 -15.76 -15.66
CA GLY A 275 5.07 -14.84 -14.54
C GLY A 275 4.30 -15.19 -13.26
N TRP A 276 3.87 -16.44 -13.08
CA TRP A 276 3.07 -16.87 -11.93
C TRP A 276 3.71 -16.57 -10.56
N ALA A 277 5.04 -16.57 -10.47
CA ALA A 277 5.77 -16.26 -9.22
C ALA A 277 5.70 -14.77 -8.81
N PHE A 278 5.05 -13.93 -9.60
CA PHE A 278 4.90 -12.51 -9.36
C PHE A 278 3.44 -12.16 -9.00
N PRO A 279 3.23 -11.15 -8.14
CA PRO A 279 1.90 -10.79 -7.68
C PRO A 279 1.08 -10.19 -8.82
N ARG A 280 -0.24 -10.40 -8.77
CA ARG A 280 -1.18 -9.86 -9.76
C ARG A 280 -1.50 -8.40 -9.49
N LYS A 281 -1.52 -8.00 -8.21
CA LYS A 281 -1.79 -6.63 -7.78
C LYS A 281 -1.09 -6.37 -6.46
N ILE A 282 -0.57 -5.16 -6.29
CA ILE A 282 -0.04 -4.64 -5.02
C ILE A 282 -0.72 -3.31 -4.72
N SER A 283 -1.11 -3.10 -3.46
CA SER A 283 -1.58 -1.81 -2.96
C SER A 283 -0.80 -1.45 -1.70
N PHE A 284 -0.45 -0.17 -1.55
CA PHE A 284 0.27 0.34 -0.39
C PHE A 284 -0.56 1.46 0.25
N ASP A 285 -0.82 1.37 1.55
CA ASP A 285 -1.66 2.31 2.30
C ASP A 285 -3.02 2.61 1.64
N GLY A 286 -3.60 1.59 1.00
CA GLY A 286 -4.88 1.69 0.28
C GLY A 286 -4.81 2.23 -1.16
N ASP A 287 -3.65 2.75 -1.59
CA ASP A 287 -3.43 3.19 -2.98
C ASP A 287 -2.92 2.02 -3.84
N ALA A 288 -3.52 1.81 -5.02
CA ALA A 288 -3.07 0.79 -5.96
C ALA A 288 -1.74 1.17 -6.62
N CYS A 289 -0.77 0.24 -6.63
CA CYS A 289 0.54 0.48 -7.25
C CYS A 289 0.54 0.13 -8.73
N VAL A 290 1.33 0.88 -9.51
CA VAL A 290 1.56 0.58 -10.93
C VAL A 290 2.44 -0.66 -11.05
N MET A 291 1.87 -1.71 -11.63
CA MET A 291 2.56 -2.95 -11.96
C MET A 291 3.27 -2.84 -13.32
N PRO A 292 4.43 -3.47 -13.52
CA PRO A 292 4.98 -3.68 -14.87
C PRO A 292 4.04 -4.49 -15.76
N LEU A 293 4.26 -4.44 -17.08
CA LEU A 293 3.47 -5.26 -18.00
C LEU A 293 3.81 -6.75 -17.78
N PRO A 294 2.84 -7.66 -17.87
CA PRO A 294 3.10 -9.10 -17.75
C PRO A 294 4.16 -9.62 -18.73
N ASP A 295 4.30 -8.96 -19.88
CA ASP A 295 5.32 -9.32 -20.88
C ASP A 295 6.74 -8.96 -20.48
N GLU A 296 6.90 -7.97 -19.60
CA GLU A 296 8.18 -7.51 -19.09
C GLU A 296 8.66 -8.37 -17.92
N TYR A 297 7.82 -9.24 -17.34
CA TYR A 297 8.16 -9.99 -16.12
C TYR A 297 9.41 -10.86 -16.34
N PRO A 298 10.26 -11.02 -15.31
CA PRO A 298 11.44 -11.88 -15.44
C PRO A 298 11.03 -13.29 -15.86
N ARG A 299 11.46 -13.73 -17.05
CA ARG A 299 11.21 -15.08 -17.57
C ARG A 299 12.42 -15.97 -17.33
N LEU A 300 12.15 -17.27 -17.17
CA LEU A 300 13.20 -18.27 -17.23
C LEU A 300 13.84 -18.22 -18.62
N PRO A 301 15.18 -18.25 -18.72
CA PRO A 301 15.82 -18.39 -20.01
C PRO A 301 15.35 -19.69 -20.66
N ASN A 302 14.79 -19.60 -21.88
CA ASN A 302 14.36 -20.75 -22.68
C ASN A 302 15.55 -21.59 -23.22
N THR A 303 16.77 -21.22 -22.87
CA THR A 303 17.97 -21.94 -23.29
C THR A 303 18.22 -23.10 -22.34
N ALA A 304 17.82 -24.30 -22.76
CA ALA A 304 18.54 -25.48 -22.32
C ALA A 304 20.00 -25.28 -22.75
N SER A 305 20.89 -25.03 -21.80
CA SER A 305 22.31 -25.24 -22.06
C SER A 305 22.48 -26.73 -22.30
N ILE A 306 22.36 -27.14 -23.56
CA ILE A 306 22.94 -28.40 -23.99
C ILE A 306 24.43 -28.15 -23.79
N ALA A 307 24.94 -28.52 -22.61
CA ALA A 307 26.35 -28.81 -22.49
C ALA A 307 26.56 -29.93 -23.49
N ALA A 308 26.98 -29.56 -24.70
CA ALA A 308 27.47 -30.50 -25.69
C ALA A 308 28.70 -31.11 -25.02
N THR A 309 28.48 -32.18 -24.27
CA THR A 309 29.50 -33.15 -23.93
C THR A 309 30.07 -33.55 -25.28
N ARG A 310 31.19 -32.92 -25.66
CA ARG A 310 31.84 -33.19 -26.93
C ARG A 310 32.11 -34.70 -26.94
N PRO A 311 31.41 -35.50 -27.78
CA PRO A 311 31.58 -36.95 -27.79
C PRO A 311 33.04 -37.32 -28.13
N PHE A 312 33.76 -36.39 -28.74
CA PHE A 312 35.19 -36.45 -29.01
C PHE A 312 36.05 -36.75 -27.76
N ILE A 313 35.73 -36.20 -26.58
CA ILE A 313 36.55 -36.44 -25.36
C ILE A 313 36.34 -37.87 -24.83
N VAL A 314 35.12 -38.41 -24.96
CA VAL A 314 34.81 -39.79 -24.58
C VAL A 314 35.40 -40.79 -25.60
N PHE A 315 35.38 -40.46 -26.89
CA PHE A 315 36.02 -41.29 -27.91
C PHE A 315 37.54 -41.35 -27.74
N ILE A 316 38.21 -40.22 -27.43
CA ILE A 316 39.66 -40.20 -27.23
C ILE A 316 40.05 -40.99 -25.96
N SER A 317 39.29 -40.90 -24.88
CA SER A 317 39.59 -41.65 -23.65
C SER A 317 39.39 -43.17 -23.82
N VAL A 318 38.37 -43.60 -24.57
CA VAL A 318 38.17 -45.01 -24.92
C VAL A 318 39.27 -45.53 -25.85
N LEU A 319 39.72 -44.72 -26.82
CA LEU A 319 40.81 -45.11 -27.73
C LEU A 319 42.14 -45.24 -26.99
N LEU A 320 42.44 -44.32 -26.06
CA LEU A 320 43.64 -44.38 -25.22
C LEU A 320 43.66 -45.61 -24.29
N LEU A 321 42.51 -45.98 -23.74
CA LEU A 321 42.37 -47.20 -22.94
C LEU A 321 42.62 -48.47 -23.77
N LEU A 322 42.14 -48.51 -25.01
CA LEU A 322 42.39 -49.64 -25.93
C LEU A 322 43.87 -49.75 -26.34
N VAL A 323 44.59 -48.64 -26.52
CA VAL A 323 46.03 -48.65 -26.84
C VAL A 323 46.90 -49.08 -25.66
N ILE A 324 46.43 -48.93 -24.42
CA ILE A 324 47.17 -49.37 -23.22
C ILE A 324 46.95 -50.87 -22.93
N LEU A 325 45.89 -51.47 -23.50
CA LEU A 325 45.51 -52.88 -23.29
C LEU A 325 46.06 -53.84 -24.37
N PHE A 326 46.75 -53.33 -25.39
CA PHE A 326 47.46 -54.10 -26.43
C PHE A 326 48.95 -53.76 -26.40
#